data_AF-A0AAW7XGD4-F1
#
_entry.id   AF-A0AAW7XGD4-F1
#
_cell.length_a   1.000
_cell.length_b   1.000
_cell.length_c   1.000
_cell.angle_alpha   90.00
_cell.angle_beta   90.00
_cell.angle_gamma   90.00
#
_symmetry.space_group_name_H-M   'P 1'
#
loop_
_entity.id
_entity.type
_entity.pdbx_description
1 polymer ?
#
loop_
_entity_poly.entity_id
_entity_poly.type
_entity_poly.pdbx_seq_one_letter_code
_entity_poly.pdbx_strand_id
1 'polypeptide(L)'
;MGQNVESVIASTLSLIDECESRLDRLEQQAESTNTRVIERVIERKVVNDEVTPKNKTKTKNRAANQAALKLLMETYPKTFNREDVKPLKIGIQDDLLAEEKVAKNKIKRALASYVRSPQYFRSMVEGADRVDLQGEAAGKVTAEEAEHAKSQLKEFHQRRREAAREQEKKKRALEREERISSKLDQLVALNKR
;
A
#
# COMPACT_ATOMS: atom_id res chain seq x y z
N MET A 1 73.56 36.91 -14.34
CA MET A 1 72.21 36.71 -14.91
C MET A 1 71.60 35.33 -14.54
N GLY A 2 72.38 34.25 -14.40
CA GLY A 2 71.83 32.89 -14.18
C GLY A 2 71.23 32.59 -12.79
N GLN A 3 71.73 33.21 -11.71
CA GLN A 3 71.27 32.91 -10.33
C GLN A 3 69.82 33.31 -10.03
N ASN A 4 69.26 34.26 -10.79
CA ASN A 4 67.90 34.74 -10.57
C ASN A 4 66.84 33.77 -11.14
N VAL A 5 67.19 33.03 -12.20
CA VAL A 5 66.27 32.10 -12.86
C VAL A 5 66.10 30.82 -12.02
N GLU A 6 67.19 30.28 -11.48
CA GLU A 6 67.15 29.10 -10.60
C GLU A 6 66.39 29.37 -9.30
N SER A 7 66.55 30.56 -8.71
CA SER A 7 65.80 30.97 -7.52
C SER A 7 64.29 31.08 -7.80
N VAL A 8 63.92 31.56 -8.98
CA VAL A 8 62.51 31.65 -9.40
C VAL A 8 61.95 30.24 -9.64
N ILE A 9 62.70 29.36 -10.29
CA ILE A 9 62.28 27.96 -10.50
C ILE A 9 62.07 27.24 -9.16
N ALA A 10 63.01 27.37 -8.22
CA ALA A 10 62.89 26.76 -6.89
C ALA A 10 61.66 27.28 -6.12
N SER A 11 61.39 28.60 -6.21
CA SER A 11 60.19 29.21 -5.62
C SER A 11 58.91 28.68 -6.27
N THR A 12 58.87 28.56 -7.61
CA THR A 12 57.70 28.02 -8.31
C THR A 12 57.44 26.55 -7.96
N LEU A 13 58.48 25.72 -7.85
CA LEU A 13 58.33 24.30 -7.48
C LEU A 13 57.85 24.16 -6.04
N SER A 14 58.39 24.96 -5.11
CA SER A 14 57.90 24.98 -3.72
C SER A 14 56.44 25.41 -3.62
N LEU A 15 56.02 26.37 -4.45
CA LEU A 15 54.62 26.83 -4.48
C LEU A 15 53.69 25.78 -5.09
N ILE A 16 54.17 25.00 -6.07
CA ILE A 16 53.44 23.87 -6.66
C ILE A 16 53.24 22.77 -5.61
N ASP A 17 54.29 22.35 -4.90
CA ASP A 17 54.20 21.36 -3.80
C ASP A 17 53.22 21.80 -2.70
N GLU A 18 53.23 23.09 -2.35
CA GLU A 18 52.27 23.65 -1.39
C GLU A 18 50.83 23.60 -1.92
N CYS A 19 50.64 23.87 -3.21
CA CYS A 19 49.32 23.77 -3.85
C CYS A 19 48.83 22.33 -3.92
N GLU A 20 49.68 21.37 -4.29
CA GLU A 20 49.36 19.94 -4.33
C GLU A 20 48.98 19.43 -2.93
N SER A 21 49.78 19.77 -1.92
CA SER A 21 49.48 19.43 -0.51
C SER A 21 48.17 20.03 -0.01
N ARG A 22 47.78 21.22 -0.50
CA ARG A 22 46.50 21.85 -0.15
C ARG A 22 45.32 21.19 -0.86
N LEU A 23 45.50 20.76 -2.11
CA LEU A 23 44.50 20.02 -2.87
C LEU A 23 44.18 18.68 -2.19
N ASP A 24 45.21 17.91 -1.82
CA ASP A 24 45.03 16.61 -1.14
C ASP A 24 44.26 16.74 0.18
N ARG A 25 44.55 17.80 0.96
CA ARG A 25 43.83 18.07 2.23
C ARG A 25 42.36 18.42 1.99
N LEU A 26 42.07 19.18 0.93
CA LEU A 26 40.70 19.55 0.58
C LEU A 26 39.91 18.35 0.05
N GLU A 27 40.55 17.46 -0.70
CA GLU A 27 39.93 16.23 -1.21
C GLU A 27 39.61 15.26 -0.06
N GLN A 28 40.53 15.05 0.88
CA GLN A 28 40.26 14.25 2.10
C GLN A 28 39.15 14.86 2.97
N GLN A 29 39.05 16.19 3.05
CA GLN A 29 37.94 16.87 3.72
C GLN A 29 36.61 16.70 2.97
N ALA A 30 36.61 16.75 1.63
CA ALA A 30 35.43 16.54 0.80
C ALA A 30 34.93 15.08 0.86
N GLU A 31 35.83 14.10 0.82
CA GLU A 31 35.49 12.68 0.90
C GLU A 31 34.94 12.30 2.28
N SER A 32 35.55 12.82 3.35
CA SER A 32 35.09 12.57 4.73
C SER A 32 33.75 13.25 5.05
N THR A 33 33.50 14.45 4.50
CA THR A 33 32.19 15.12 4.65
C THR A 33 31.11 14.44 3.82
N ASN A 34 31.40 14.04 2.58
CA ASN A 34 30.44 13.32 1.74
C ASN A 34 30.07 11.95 2.33
N THR A 35 31.05 11.20 2.83
CA THR A 35 30.83 9.91 3.53
C THR A 35 29.94 10.08 4.76
N ARG A 36 30.22 11.07 5.62
CA ARG A 36 29.39 11.35 6.81
C ARG A 36 27.97 11.81 6.47
N VAL A 37 27.78 12.55 5.37
CA VAL A 37 26.47 12.96 4.89
C VAL A 37 25.68 11.75 4.38
N ILE A 38 26.33 10.88 3.59
CA ILE A 38 25.73 9.63 3.09
C ILE A 38 25.33 8.73 4.26
N GLU A 39 26.21 8.55 5.25
CA GLU A 39 25.96 7.71 6.44
C GLU A 39 24.76 8.24 7.27
N ARG A 40 24.68 9.56 7.51
CA ARG A 40 23.52 10.18 8.18
C ARG A 40 22.21 10.05 7.39
N VAL A 41 22.27 10.12 6.07
CA VAL A 41 21.09 9.98 5.21
C VAL A 41 20.60 8.52 5.22
N ILE A 42 21.52 7.55 5.20
CA ILE A 42 21.21 6.12 5.32
C ILE A 42 20.59 5.82 6.69
N GLU A 43 21.20 6.26 7.79
CA GLU A 43 20.65 6.07 9.15
C GLU A 43 19.24 6.64 9.29
N ARG A 44 19.00 7.86 8.80
CA ARG A 44 17.65 8.48 8.82
C ARG A 44 16.64 7.72 7.96
N LYS A 45 17.06 7.08 6.88
CA LYS A 45 16.16 6.32 6.01
C LYS A 45 15.82 4.95 6.61
N VAL A 46 16.81 4.25 7.16
CA VAL A 46 16.64 2.94 7.83
C VAL A 46 15.70 3.06 9.03
N VAL A 47 15.84 4.10 9.86
CA VAL A 47 14.96 4.32 11.03
C VAL A 47 13.51 4.63 10.63
N ASN A 48 13.27 5.25 9.47
CA ASN A 48 11.93 5.63 9.03
C ASN A 48 11.20 4.50 8.27
N ASP A 49 11.91 3.63 7.55
CA ASP A 49 11.30 2.53 6.79
C ASP A 49 10.87 1.35 7.68
N GLU A 50 11.49 1.14 8.86
CA GLU A 50 11.07 0.06 9.77
C GLU A 50 9.77 0.37 10.57
N VAL A 51 9.38 1.64 10.73
CA VAL A 51 8.33 2.04 11.69
C VAL A 51 7.00 2.49 11.03
N THR A 52 6.86 2.54 9.70
CA THR A 52 5.56 2.88 9.08
C THR A 52 4.88 1.71 8.35
N PRO A 53 4.13 0.85 9.07
CA PRO A 53 3.45 -0.29 8.48
C PRO A 53 2.13 0.15 7.86
N LYS A 54 2.17 0.79 6.68
CA LYS A 54 0.95 1.13 5.90
C LYS A 54 0.05 -0.09 5.64
N ASN A 55 0.58 -1.31 5.69
CA ASN A 55 -0.17 -2.55 5.55
C ASN A 55 -0.90 -3.01 6.83
N LYS A 56 -0.35 -2.75 8.03
CA LYS A 56 -0.97 -3.19 9.30
C LYS A 56 -2.28 -2.44 9.56
N THR A 57 -2.36 -1.15 9.19
CA THR A 57 -3.58 -0.34 9.36
C THR A 57 -4.72 -0.81 8.43
N LYS A 58 -4.42 -1.14 7.15
CA LYS A 58 -5.40 -1.70 6.21
C LYS A 58 -5.97 -3.05 6.68
N THR A 59 -5.13 -3.94 7.19
CA THR A 59 -5.57 -5.26 7.69
C THR A 59 -6.42 -5.14 8.96
N LYS A 60 -6.01 -4.29 9.91
CA LYS A 60 -6.80 -3.99 11.11
C LYS A 60 -8.18 -3.41 10.76
N ASN A 61 -8.24 -2.50 9.78
CA ASN A 61 -9.49 -1.92 9.32
C ASN A 61 -10.40 -2.96 8.66
N ARG A 62 -9.85 -3.91 7.87
CA ARG A 62 -10.64 -5.02 7.31
C ARG A 62 -11.23 -5.92 8.40
N ALA A 63 -10.42 -6.33 9.38
CA ALA A 63 -10.89 -7.16 10.49
C ALA A 63 -11.98 -6.45 11.31
N ALA A 64 -11.80 -5.16 11.61
CA ALA A 64 -12.79 -4.36 12.32
C ALA A 64 -14.10 -4.23 11.54
N ASN A 65 -14.05 -4.05 10.22
CA ASN A 65 -15.25 -4.01 9.37
C ASN A 65 -15.97 -5.35 9.34
N GLN A 66 -15.23 -6.46 9.25
CA GLN A 66 -15.80 -7.81 9.28
C GLN A 66 -16.46 -8.11 10.64
N ALA A 67 -15.82 -7.72 11.75
CA ALA A 67 -16.40 -7.88 13.08
C ALA A 67 -17.68 -7.05 13.26
N ALA A 68 -17.71 -5.82 12.76
CA ALA A 68 -18.89 -4.98 12.78
C ALA A 68 -20.04 -5.58 11.93
N LEU A 69 -19.72 -6.15 10.76
CA LEU A 69 -20.71 -6.82 9.93
C LEU A 69 -21.27 -8.08 10.59
N LYS A 70 -20.41 -8.90 11.21
CA LYS A 70 -20.84 -10.09 11.97
C LYS A 70 -21.85 -9.72 13.06
N LEU A 71 -21.59 -8.63 13.78
CA LEU A 71 -22.51 -8.12 14.80
C LEU A 71 -23.87 -7.74 14.21
N LEU A 72 -23.92 -7.06 13.06
CA LEU A 72 -25.19 -6.74 12.41
C LEU A 72 -25.93 -7.99 11.93
N MET A 73 -25.22 -9.00 11.42
CA MET A 73 -25.83 -10.27 11.01
C MET A 73 -26.43 -11.04 12.19
N GLU A 74 -25.76 -11.03 13.35
CA GLU A 74 -26.29 -11.65 14.58
C GLU A 74 -27.51 -10.90 15.11
N THR A 75 -27.53 -9.57 14.99
CA THR A 75 -28.63 -8.73 15.50
C THR A 75 -29.85 -8.75 14.55
N TYR A 76 -29.61 -8.80 13.25
CA TYR A 76 -30.63 -8.68 12.19
C TYR A 76 -30.43 -9.74 11.10
N PRO A 77 -30.66 -11.03 11.41
CA PRO A 77 -30.39 -12.14 10.49
C PRO A 77 -31.29 -12.16 9.26
N LYS A 78 -32.48 -11.54 9.33
CA LYS A 78 -33.44 -11.46 8.21
C LYS A 78 -32.98 -10.50 7.11
N THR A 79 -32.26 -9.45 7.48
CA THR A 79 -31.84 -8.37 6.58
C THR A 79 -30.39 -8.54 6.12
N PHE A 80 -29.50 -8.92 7.06
CA PHE A 80 -28.09 -9.06 6.79
C PHE A 80 -27.71 -10.53 6.78
N ASN A 81 -27.50 -11.08 5.58
CA ASN A 81 -26.99 -12.43 5.39
C ASN A 81 -25.83 -12.40 4.38
N ARG A 82 -24.84 -13.25 4.58
CA ARG A 82 -23.65 -13.34 3.71
C ARG A 82 -23.85 -14.29 2.53
N GLU A 83 -24.74 -15.27 2.68
CA GLU A 83 -25.08 -16.24 1.65
C GLU A 83 -26.19 -15.70 0.74
N ASP A 84 -27.27 -15.21 1.33
CA ASP A 84 -28.41 -14.61 0.64
C ASP A 84 -28.41 -13.08 0.80
N VAL A 85 -27.55 -12.41 0.03
CA VAL A 85 -27.44 -10.95 0.07
C VAL A 85 -28.61 -10.33 -0.69
N LYS A 86 -29.37 -9.45 -0.03
CA LYS A 86 -30.52 -8.74 -0.62
C LYS A 86 -30.29 -7.23 -0.70
N PRO A 87 -30.90 -6.51 -1.67
CA PRO A 87 -30.87 -5.06 -1.72
C PRO A 87 -31.47 -4.44 -0.46
N LEU A 88 -30.78 -3.48 0.17
CA LEU A 88 -31.26 -2.85 1.40
C LEU A 88 -32.22 -1.69 1.10
N LYS A 89 -33.13 -1.41 2.04
CA LYS A 89 -33.95 -0.20 2.06
C LYS A 89 -33.08 1.06 1.99
N ILE A 90 -33.55 2.06 1.24
CA ILE A 90 -32.90 3.38 1.20
C ILE A 90 -33.08 4.05 2.57
N GLY A 91 -31.98 4.54 3.17
CA GLY A 91 -32.02 5.13 4.51
C GLY A 91 -31.96 4.12 5.66
N ILE A 92 -31.67 2.84 5.40
CA ILE A 92 -31.57 1.80 6.46
C ILE A 92 -30.56 2.14 7.57
N GLN A 93 -29.58 3.01 7.29
CA GLN A 93 -28.65 3.49 8.31
C GLN A 93 -29.37 4.24 9.43
N ASP A 94 -30.37 5.05 9.11
CA ASP A 94 -31.08 5.87 10.09
C ASP A 94 -32.03 5.00 10.91
N ASP A 95 -32.66 4.01 10.27
CA ASP A 95 -33.44 2.97 10.97
C ASP A 95 -32.57 2.21 11.99
N LEU A 96 -31.34 1.83 11.60
CA LEU A 96 -30.39 1.16 12.50
C LEU A 96 -29.93 2.05 13.66
N LEU A 97 -29.86 3.37 13.43
CA LEU A 97 -29.49 4.32 14.48
C LEU A 97 -30.64 4.54 15.45
N ALA A 98 -31.88 4.55 14.98
CA ALA A 98 -33.06 4.72 15.82
C ALA A 98 -33.27 3.57 16.82
N GLU A 99 -32.87 2.35 16.46
CA GLU A 99 -33.01 1.19 17.34
C GLU A 99 -31.91 1.10 18.43
N GLU A 100 -30.84 1.91 18.33
CA GLU A 100 -29.69 2.03 19.26
C GLU A 100 -29.02 0.72 19.74
N LYS A 101 -29.36 -0.45 19.18
CA LYS A 101 -28.77 -1.76 19.52
C LYS A 101 -27.29 -1.86 19.20
N VAL A 102 -26.81 -1.07 18.23
CA VAL A 102 -25.42 -1.11 17.75
C VAL A 102 -24.86 0.31 17.65
N ALA A 103 -23.61 0.49 18.09
CA ALA A 103 -22.94 1.78 18.02
C ALA A 103 -22.80 2.30 16.57
N LYS A 104 -23.09 3.59 16.35
CA LYS A 104 -23.02 4.31 15.05
C LYS A 104 -21.76 4.01 14.22
N ASN A 105 -20.60 3.96 14.87
CA ASN A 105 -19.33 3.68 14.20
C ASN A 105 -19.27 2.25 13.62
N LYS A 106 -19.85 1.27 14.32
CA LYS A 106 -19.92 -0.12 13.85
C LYS A 106 -20.91 -0.24 12.69
N ILE A 107 -22.08 0.41 12.78
CA ILE A 107 -23.07 0.44 11.70
C ILE A 107 -22.44 0.96 10.40
N LYS A 108 -21.80 2.13 10.44
CA LYS A 108 -21.14 2.72 9.26
C LYS A 108 -20.08 1.79 8.66
N ARG A 109 -19.23 1.19 9.50
CA ARG A 109 -18.18 0.26 9.06
C ARG A 109 -18.76 -1.00 8.40
N ALA A 110 -19.79 -1.57 9.01
CA ALA A 110 -20.46 -2.77 8.52
C ALA A 110 -21.15 -2.52 7.17
N LEU A 111 -21.99 -1.48 7.09
CA LEU A 111 -22.70 -1.10 5.86
C LEU A 111 -21.73 -0.80 4.73
N ALA A 112 -20.66 -0.06 5.02
CA ALA A 112 -19.65 0.25 4.03
C ALA A 112 -18.93 -1.01 3.50
N SER A 113 -18.81 -2.09 4.28
CA SER A 113 -18.25 -3.34 3.78
C SER A 113 -19.29 -4.19 3.04
N TYR A 114 -20.54 -4.18 3.48
CA TYR A 114 -21.61 -5.01 2.94
C TYR A 114 -22.06 -4.53 1.55
N VAL A 115 -22.37 -3.24 1.41
CA VAL A 115 -22.91 -2.65 0.18
C VAL A 115 -21.88 -2.59 -0.95
N ARG A 116 -20.58 -2.56 -0.64
CA ARG A 116 -19.49 -2.59 -1.63
C ARG A 116 -19.04 -4.01 -1.99
N SER A 117 -19.74 -5.02 -1.50
CA SER A 117 -19.44 -6.42 -1.78
C SER A 117 -19.89 -6.81 -3.19
N PRO A 118 -19.13 -7.64 -3.93
CA PRO A 118 -19.58 -8.13 -5.24
C PRO A 118 -20.87 -8.95 -5.14
N GLN A 119 -21.15 -9.60 -4.01
CA GLN A 119 -22.43 -10.28 -3.78
C GLN A 119 -23.61 -9.29 -3.74
N TYR A 120 -23.42 -8.12 -3.14
CA TYR A 120 -24.45 -7.08 -3.07
C TYR A 120 -24.75 -6.47 -4.45
N PHE A 121 -23.72 -6.24 -5.27
CA PHE A 121 -23.94 -5.81 -6.65
C PHE A 121 -24.68 -6.85 -7.49
N ARG A 122 -24.54 -8.16 -7.19
CA ARG A 122 -25.30 -9.22 -7.89
C ARG A 122 -26.76 -9.26 -7.50
N SER A 123 -27.11 -8.87 -6.28
CA SER A 123 -28.50 -8.87 -5.82
C SER A 123 -29.31 -7.66 -6.32
N MET A 124 -28.63 -6.59 -6.77
CA MET A 124 -29.27 -5.41 -7.36
C MET A 124 -29.69 -5.68 -8.82
N VAL A 125 -30.79 -6.39 -8.96
CA VAL A 125 -31.49 -6.62 -10.24
C VAL A 125 -32.68 -5.67 -10.32
N GLU A 126 -33.02 -5.22 -11.53
CA GLU A 126 -34.20 -4.39 -11.78
C GLU A 126 -35.47 -5.05 -11.22
N GLY A 127 -36.26 -4.27 -10.47
CA GLY A 127 -37.51 -4.75 -9.88
C GLY A 127 -37.36 -5.62 -8.63
N ALA A 128 -36.13 -5.90 -8.19
CA ALA A 128 -35.89 -6.62 -6.94
C ALA A 128 -36.40 -5.82 -5.73
N ASP A 129 -37.05 -6.51 -4.80
CA ASP A 129 -37.57 -5.90 -3.58
C ASP A 129 -36.42 -5.59 -2.61
N ARG A 130 -36.44 -4.37 -2.06
CA ARG A 130 -35.52 -3.94 -1.02
C ARG A 130 -36.01 -4.42 0.32
N VAL A 131 -35.10 -4.88 1.18
CA VAL A 131 -35.45 -5.37 2.52
C VAL A 131 -35.17 -4.30 3.59
N ASP A 132 -36.11 -4.16 4.52
CA ASP A 132 -35.92 -3.37 5.75
C ASP A 132 -35.29 -4.21 6.88
N LEU A 133 -35.25 -3.67 8.11
CA LEU A 133 -34.68 -4.32 9.30
C LEU A 133 -35.50 -5.53 9.80
N GLN A 134 -36.78 -5.56 9.46
CA GLN A 134 -37.70 -6.63 9.84
C GLN A 134 -37.72 -7.74 8.78
N GLY A 135 -37.17 -7.47 7.60
CA GLY A 135 -37.13 -8.37 6.45
C GLY A 135 -38.30 -8.17 5.48
N GLU A 136 -39.07 -7.10 5.65
CA GLU A 136 -40.20 -6.75 4.80
C GLU A 136 -39.76 -5.95 3.57
N ALA A 137 -40.59 -5.98 2.53
CA ALA A 137 -40.33 -5.26 1.28
C ALA A 137 -40.55 -3.74 1.47
N ALA A 138 -39.47 -2.97 1.34
CA ALA A 138 -39.44 -1.52 1.53
C ALA A 138 -38.92 -0.80 0.27
N GLY A 139 -39.62 -1.01 -0.84
CA GLY A 139 -39.33 -0.42 -2.15
C GLY A 139 -38.69 -1.39 -3.12
N LYS A 140 -38.39 -0.91 -4.34
CA LYS A 140 -37.80 -1.71 -5.42
C LYS A 140 -36.52 -1.07 -5.95
N VAL A 141 -35.66 -1.88 -6.56
CA VAL A 141 -34.46 -1.41 -7.26
C VAL A 141 -34.85 -0.89 -8.65
N THR A 142 -34.40 0.30 -9.01
CA THR A 142 -34.66 0.90 -10.32
C THR A 142 -33.75 0.32 -11.41
N ALA A 143 -34.13 0.48 -12.68
CA ALA A 143 -33.31 0.03 -13.81
C ALA A 143 -31.91 0.67 -13.80
N GLU A 144 -31.83 1.98 -13.56
CA GLU A 144 -30.57 2.74 -13.49
C GLU A 144 -29.63 2.21 -12.39
N GLU A 145 -30.19 1.91 -11.21
CA GLU A 145 -29.42 1.34 -10.10
C GLU A 145 -28.87 -0.05 -10.42
N ALA A 146 -29.68 -0.88 -11.10
CA ALA A 146 -29.27 -2.21 -11.53
C ALA A 146 -28.17 -2.16 -12.61
N GLU A 147 -28.25 -1.21 -13.55
CA GLU A 147 -27.19 -0.98 -14.55
C GLU A 147 -25.89 -0.51 -13.89
N HIS A 148 -25.98 0.43 -12.96
CA HIS A 148 -24.82 0.88 -12.20
C HIS A 148 -24.19 -0.28 -11.41
N ALA A 149 -24.99 -1.13 -10.77
CA ALA A 149 -24.51 -2.32 -10.06
C ALA A 149 -23.76 -3.29 -10.98
N LYS A 150 -24.29 -3.55 -12.20
CA LYS A 150 -23.62 -4.37 -13.22
C LYS A 150 -22.26 -3.78 -13.63
N SER A 151 -22.19 -2.46 -13.82
CA SER A 151 -20.95 -1.76 -14.14
C SER A 151 -19.89 -1.91 -13.04
N GLN A 152 -20.29 -1.67 -11.78
CA GLN A 152 -19.41 -1.84 -10.61
C GLN A 152 -18.89 -3.27 -10.47
N LEU A 153 -19.74 -4.26 -10.73
CA LEU A 153 -19.34 -5.67 -10.69
C LEU A 153 -18.30 -6.01 -11.78
N LYS A 154 -18.48 -5.48 -13.00
CA LYS A 154 -17.53 -5.65 -14.10
C LYS A 154 -16.17 -5.04 -13.74
N GLU A 155 -16.17 -3.82 -13.19
CA GLU A 155 -14.95 -3.14 -12.76
C GLU A 155 -14.24 -3.91 -11.63
N PHE A 156 -14.99 -4.40 -10.64
CA PHE A 156 -14.43 -5.23 -9.56
C PHE A 156 -13.71 -6.46 -10.11
N HIS A 157 -14.34 -7.18 -11.06
CA HIS A 157 -13.73 -8.34 -11.69
C HIS A 157 -12.49 -7.97 -12.52
N GLN A 158 -12.50 -6.83 -13.21
CA GLN A 158 -11.34 -6.33 -13.94
C GLN A 158 -10.17 -6.02 -13.01
N ARG A 159 -10.38 -5.19 -11.99
CA ARG A 159 -9.35 -4.83 -11.00
C ARG A 159 -8.77 -6.08 -10.34
N ARG A 160 -9.60 -7.09 -10.04
CA ARG A 160 -9.14 -8.36 -9.45
C ARG A 160 -8.23 -9.15 -10.41
N ARG A 161 -8.57 -9.19 -11.70
CA ARG A 161 -7.74 -9.86 -12.72
C ARG A 161 -6.40 -9.15 -12.89
N GLU A 162 -6.40 -7.82 -12.94
CA GLU A 162 -5.18 -7.02 -13.06
C GLU A 162 -4.27 -7.20 -11.84
N ALA A 163 -4.83 -7.11 -10.63
CA ALA A 163 -4.08 -7.35 -9.40
C ALA A 163 -3.49 -8.77 -9.32
N ALA A 164 -4.23 -9.79 -9.76
CA ALA A 164 -3.72 -11.17 -9.81
C ALA A 164 -2.54 -11.30 -10.79
N ARG A 165 -2.63 -10.70 -11.98
CA ARG A 165 -1.54 -10.69 -12.97
C ARG A 165 -0.30 -9.96 -12.44
N GLU A 166 -0.48 -8.84 -11.73
CA GLU A 166 0.63 -8.10 -11.13
C GLU A 166 1.32 -8.91 -10.01
N GLN A 167 0.55 -9.57 -9.15
CA GLN A 167 1.08 -10.44 -8.11
C GLN A 167 1.87 -11.62 -8.69
N GLU A 168 1.37 -12.24 -9.76
CA GLU A 168 2.08 -13.31 -10.45
C GLU A 168 3.41 -12.83 -11.06
N LYS A 169 3.42 -11.67 -11.72
CA LYS A 169 4.65 -11.05 -12.24
C LYS A 169 5.66 -10.77 -11.13
N LYS A 170 5.23 -10.21 -10.00
CA LYS A 170 6.09 -9.97 -8.83
C LYS A 170 6.66 -11.28 -8.27
N LYS A 171 5.83 -12.31 -8.13
CA LYS A 171 6.29 -13.62 -7.66
C LYS A 171 7.35 -14.22 -8.58
N ARG A 172 7.13 -14.18 -9.90
CA ARG A 172 8.11 -14.65 -10.90
C ARG A 172 9.41 -13.85 -10.88
N ALA A 173 9.35 -12.54 -10.63
CA ALA A 173 10.53 -11.70 -10.50
C ALA A 173 11.35 -12.07 -9.25
N LEU A 174 10.69 -12.22 -8.10
CA LEU A 174 11.34 -12.66 -6.85
C LEU A 174 11.98 -14.05 -7.01
N GLU A 175 11.27 -15.02 -7.59
CA GLU A 175 11.83 -16.35 -7.87
C GLU A 175 13.05 -16.30 -8.81
N ARG A 176 13.08 -15.34 -9.75
CA ARG A 176 14.23 -15.14 -10.63
C ARG A 176 15.42 -14.52 -9.90
N GLU A 177 15.17 -13.53 -9.05
CA GLU A 177 16.18 -12.89 -8.21
C GLU A 177 16.81 -13.90 -7.25
N GLU A 178 16.01 -14.72 -6.58
CA GLU A 178 16.48 -15.80 -5.70
C GLU A 178 17.36 -16.81 -6.45
N ARG A 179 16.97 -17.20 -7.67
CA ARG A 179 17.78 -18.08 -8.53
C ARG A 179 19.12 -17.45 -8.90
N ILE A 180 19.13 -16.18 -9.30
CA ILE A 180 20.35 -15.46 -9.65
C ILE A 180 21.27 -15.35 -8.43
N SER A 181 20.72 -14.99 -7.26
CA SER A 181 21.48 -14.94 -6.00
C SER A 181 22.13 -16.29 -5.69
N SER A 182 21.35 -17.37 -5.71
CA SER A 182 21.87 -18.71 -5.45
C SER A 182 22.99 -19.12 -6.43
N LYS A 183 22.89 -18.67 -7.69
CA LYS A 183 23.91 -18.97 -8.71
C LYS A 183 25.19 -18.18 -8.49
N LEU A 184 25.07 -16.91 -8.08
CA LEU A 184 26.21 -16.08 -7.72
C LEU A 184 26.95 -16.67 -6.52
N ASP A 185 26.24 -17.09 -5.48
CA ASP A 185 26.84 -17.71 -4.29
C ASP A 185 27.65 -18.98 -4.65
N GLN A 186 27.09 -19.82 -5.54
CA GLN A 186 27.81 -21.00 -6.06
C GLN A 186 29.10 -20.63 -6.79
N LEU A 187 29.07 -19.59 -7.63
CA LEU A 187 30.24 -19.15 -8.41
C LEU A 187 31.33 -18.57 -7.51
N VAL A 188 30.95 -17.79 -6.50
CA VAL A 188 31.89 -17.24 -5.51
C VAL A 188 32.55 -18.37 -4.71
N ALA A 189 31.80 -19.42 -4.34
CA ALA A 189 32.36 -20.57 -3.64
C ALA A 189 33.35 -21.37 -4.51
N LEU A 190 33.09 -21.50 -5.81
CA LEU A 190 33.96 -22.19 -6.76
C LEU A 190 35.28 -21.43 -7.02
N ASN A 191 35.27 -20.10 -6.99
CA ASN A 191 36.45 -19.27 -7.26
C ASN A 191 37.34 -19.03 -6.02
N LYS A 192 36.90 -19.46 -4.84
CA LYS A 192 37.67 -19.39 -3.58
C LYS A 192 38.50 -20.65 -3.30
N ARG A 193 38.43 -21.66 -4.16
CA ARG A 193 39.29 -22.87 -4.14
C ARG A 193 40.39 -22.74 -5.18
#